data_AF-A0A7X9C7Q1-F1
#
_entry.id   AF-A0A7X9C7Q1-F1
#
_cell.length_a   1.000
_cell.length_b   1.000
_cell.length_c   1.000
_cell.angle_alpha   90.00
_cell.angle_beta   90.00
_cell.angle_gamma   90.00
#
_symmetry.space_group_name_H-M   'P 1'
#
loop_
_entity.id
_entity.type
_entity.pdbx_description
1 polymer ?
#
loop_
_entity_poly.entity_id
_entity_poly.type
_entity_poly.pdbx_seq_one_letter_code
_entity_poly.pdbx_strand_id
1 'polypeptide(L)' 'MIRMRTDFFAESLGMGTSMVVLMPQAAAGIGMGGADAAAGAGAPEGGPGVPVLYLLHGLSDDCTIWERRTSIE' A
#
# COMPACT_ATOMS: atom_id res chain seq x y z
N MET A 1 8.43 -0.82 6.92
CA MET A 1 7.34 -0.67 5.94
C MET A 1 7.65 0.54 5.08
N ILE A 2 7.31 0.53 3.78
CA ILE A 2 7.55 1.68 2.90
C ILE A 2 6.26 2.47 2.79
N ARG A 3 6.32 3.76 3.15
CA ARG A 3 5.20 4.70 3.06
C ARG A 3 5.38 5.63 1.86
N MET A 4 4.42 5.65 0.96
CA MET A 4 4.42 6.53 -0.22
C MET A 4 3.15 7.39 -0.22
N ARG A 5 3.33 8.72 -0.23
CA ARG A 5 2.25 9.67 -0.51
C ARG A 5 2.37 10.12 -1.96
N THR A 6 1.29 9.97 -2.72
CA THR A 6 1.27 10.30 -4.14
C THR A 6 0.20 11.33 -4.40
N ASP A 7 0.62 12.48 -4.94
CA ASP A 7 -0.27 13.49 -5.50
C ASP A 7 -0.35 13.23 -7.02
N PHE A 8 -1.56 13.11 -7.57
CA PHE A 8 -1.78 12.77 -8.98
C PHE A 8 -3.04 13.45 -9.53
N PHE A 9 -3.14 13.57 -10.85
CA PHE A 9 -4.34 14.05 -11.51
C PHE A 9 -5.28 12.88 -11.79
N ALA A 10 -6.48 12.89 -11.21
CA ALA A 10 -7.49 11.88 -11.45
C ALA A 10 -8.37 12.30 -12.64
N GLU A 11 -8.16 11.66 -13.80
CA GLU A 11 -8.92 11.97 -15.03
C GLU A 11 -10.43 11.80 -14.84
N SER A 12 -10.86 10.78 -14.10
CA SER A 12 -12.27 10.52 -13.80
C SER A 12 -12.93 11.62 -12.96
N LEU A 13 -12.15 12.34 -12.16
CA LEU A 13 -12.62 13.45 -11.34
C LEU A 13 -12.33 14.82 -11.98
N GLY A 14 -11.46 14.87 -12.99
CA GLY A 14 -10.99 16.10 -13.62
C GLY A 14 -10.20 17.01 -12.68
N MET A 15 -9.57 16.46 -11.63
CA MET A 15 -8.87 17.26 -10.61
C MET A 15 -7.65 16.55 -10.01
N GLY A 16 -6.75 17.34 -9.41
CA GLY A 16 -5.66 16.84 -8.58
C GLY A 16 -6.18 16.26 -7.27
N THR A 17 -5.66 15.08 -6.89
CA THR A 17 -5.99 14.38 -5.66
C THR A 17 -4.75 13.68 -5.09
N SER A 18 -4.88 13.07 -3.91
CA SER A 18 -3.79 12.40 -3.20
C SER A 18 -4.22 11.03 -2.67
N MET A 19 -3.26 10.10 -2.60
CA MET A 19 -3.41 8.84 -1.88
C MET A 19 -2.17 8.48 -1.07
N VAL A 20 -2.34 7.56 -0.14
CA VAL A 20 -1.27 6.97 0.67
C VAL A 20 -1.20 5.47 0.37
N VAL A 21 0.00 4.96 0.13
CA VAL A 21 0.27 3.53 -0.10
C VAL A 21 1.29 3.05 0.93
N LEU A 22 0.91 1.99 1.64
CA LEU A 22 1.79 1.25 2.54
C LEU A 22 2.20 -0.06 1.87
N MET A 23 3.50 -0.19 1.57
CA MET A 23 4.04 -1.38 0.93
C MET A 23 4.91 -2.19 1.90
N PRO A 24 4.84 -3.53 1.83
CA PRO A 24 5.76 -4.37 2.59
C PRO A 24 7.19 -4.04 2.16
N GLN A 25 8.07 -3.92 3.16
CA GLN A 25 9.50 -3.80 2.91
C GLN A 25 10.08 -5.22 2.81
N ALA A 26 10.98 -5.46 1.88
CA ALA A 26 11.77 -6.69 1.86
C ALA A 26 12.44 -6.88 3.24
N ALA A 27 12.49 -8.12 3.75
CA ALA A 27 13.02 -8.35 5.09
C ALA A 27 14.44 -7.78 5.22
N ALA A 28 14.64 -6.99 6.27
CA ALA A 28 15.95 -6.57 6.74
C ALA A 28 16.13 -7.12 8.17
N GLY A 29 16.88 -8.21 8.31
CA GLY A 29 17.18 -8.83 9.60
C GLY A 29 17.57 -10.31 9.49
N ILE A 30 18.43 -10.77 10.41
CA ILE A 30 18.80 -12.18 10.54
C ILE A 30 17.60 -12.98 11.07
N GLY A 31 17.15 -13.99 10.30
CA GLY A 31 16.04 -14.88 10.70
C GLY A 31 14.63 -14.39 10.35
N MET A 32 14.48 -13.23 9.70
CA MET A 32 13.18 -12.75 9.20
C MET A 32 12.99 -13.19 7.75
N GLY A 33 12.08 -14.13 7.51
CA GLY A 33 11.64 -14.44 6.14
C GLY A 33 10.97 -13.20 5.54
N GLY A 34 11.48 -12.70 4.42
CA GLY A 34 10.88 -11.59 3.68
C GLY A 34 9.47 -11.90 3.23
N ALA A 35 8.66 -10.85 3.02
CA ALA A 35 7.36 -10.95 2.33
C ALA A 35 7.47 -11.65 0.96
N ASP A 36 8.68 -11.78 0.41
CA ASP A 36 9.04 -12.63 -0.72
C ASP A 36 8.61 -14.11 -0.52
N ALA A 37 8.41 -14.57 0.72
CA ALA A 37 7.94 -15.93 1.03
C ALA A 37 6.42 -16.13 0.85
N ALA A 38 5.62 -15.06 0.82
CA ALA A 38 4.18 -15.15 0.54
C ALA A 38 3.88 -15.24 -0.96
N ALA A 39 4.89 -15.08 -1.82
CA ALA A 39 4.83 -15.32 -3.25
C ALA A 39 4.79 -16.84 -3.57
N GLY A 40 3.73 -17.52 -3.13
CA GLY A 40 3.50 -18.94 -3.42
C GLY A 40 2.77 -19.16 -4.74
N ALA A 41 3.48 -19.74 -5.72
CA ALA A 41 3.00 -20.64 -6.79
C ALA A 41 1.74 -20.24 -7.58
N GLY A 42 1.86 -19.23 -8.44
CA GLY A 42 0.86 -18.92 -9.47
C GLY A 42 1.26 -17.80 -10.43
N ALA A 43 2.56 -17.56 -10.58
CA ALA A 43 3.08 -16.45 -11.36
C ALA A 43 3.14 -16.79 -12.86
N PRO A 44 2.43 -16.06 -13.75
CA PRO A 44 2.93 -15.87 -15.10
C PRO A 44 4.24 -15.06 -15.05
N GLU A 45 5.02 -14.99 -16.14
CA GLU A 45 6.25 -14.19 -16.19
C GLU A 45 5.93 -12.72 -15.80
N GLY A 46 6.18 -12.36 -14.53
CA GLY A 46 5.51 -11.22 -13.88
C GLY A 46 5.18 -11.37 -12.38
N GLY A 47 5.40 -12.52 -11.75
CA GLY A 47 5.36 -12.71 -10.28
C GLY A 47 3.94 -12.66 -9.66
N PRO A 48 3.67 -13.33 -8.52
CA PRO A 48 2.39 -13.16 -7.85
C PRO A 48 2.40 -11.77 -7.18
N GLY A 49 1.53 -10.87 -7.63
CA GLY A 49 1.44 -9.53 -7.08
C GLY A 49 1.21 -9.53 -5.55
N VAL A 50 1.68 -8.49 -4.88
CA VAL A 50 1.43 -8.29 -3.44
C VAL A 50 -0.09 -8.14 -3.23
N PRO A 51 -0.71 -8.88 -2.29
CA PRO A 51 -2.12 -8.67 -1.97
C PRO A 51 -2.39 -7.23 -1.56
N VAL A 52 -3.41 -6.60 -2.17
CA VAL A 52 -3.75 -5.19 -1.92
C VAL A 52 -5.06 -5.08 -1.17
N LEU A 53 -5.04 -4.30 -0.09
CA LEU A 53 -6.24 -3.87 0.64
C LEU A 53 -6.47 -2.37 0.40
N TYR A 54 -7.67 -2.03 -0.09
CA TYR A 54 -8.10 -0.64 -0.20
C TYR A 54 -8.87 -0.24 1.07
N LEU A 55 -8.36 0.77 1.77
CA LEU A 55 -9.01 1.33 2.95
C LEU A 55 -9.60 2.70 2.61
N LEU A 56 -10.93 2.75 2.61
CA LEU A 56 -11.67 3.99 2.41
C LEU A 56 -11.83 4.72 3.74
N HIS A 57 -11.76 6.05 3.72
CA HIS A 57 -11.93 6.89 4.89
C HIS A 57 -13.38 7.35 5.07
N GLY A 58 -13.68 8.00 6.20
CA GLY A 58 -14.98 8.62 6.46
C GLY A 58 -15.17 9.94 5.69
N LEU A 59 -16.40 10.46 5.71
CA LEU A 59 -16.81 11.66 4.95
C LEU A 59 -15.94 12.90 5.23
N SER A 60 -15.54 13.12 6.48
CA SER A 60 -14.82 14.32 6.91
C SER A 60 -13.30 14.16 6.92
N ASP A 61 -12.82 13.00 6.50
CA ASP A 61 -11.41 12.63 6.55
C ASP A 61 -10.75 12.72 5.17
N ASP A 62 -9.45 12.48 5.14
CA ASP A 62 -8.63 12.41 3.94
C ASP A 62 -7.82 11.11 3.89
N CYS A 63 -7.03 10.92 2.83
CA CYS A 63 -6.20 9.74 2.62
C CYS A 63 -5.16 9.46 3.73
N THR A 64 -4.96 10.36 4.70
CA THR A 64 -4.01 10.19 5.81
C THR A 64 -4.65 9.70 7.11
N ILE A 65 -5.98 9.55 7.18
CA ILE A 65 -6.65 9.31 8.46
C ILE A 65 -6.27 7.98 9.13
N TRP A 66 -6.13 6.92 8.34
CA TRP A 66 -5.80 5.60 8.85
C TRP A 66 -4.43 5.60 9.53
N GLU A 67 -3.44 6.30 8.97
CA GLU A 67 -2.13 6.49 9.61
C GLU A 67 -2.23 7.31 10.90
N ARG A 68 -3.04 8.38 10.91
CA ARG A 68 -3.14 9.29 12.07
C ARG A 68 -3.93 8.72 13.24
N ARG A 69 -4.84 7.77 12.99
CA ARG A 69 -5.82 7.31 13.99
C ARG A 69 -5.74 5.81 14.29
N THR A 70 -4.87 5.05 13.61
CA THR A 70 -4.72 3.61 13.83
C THR A 70 -3.24 3.19 13.80
N SER A 71 -2.95 1.99 14.30
CA SER A 71 -1.62 1.37 14.27
C SER A 71 -1.43 0.51 13.02
N ILE A 72 -1.82 1.04 11.86
CA ILE A 72 -1.73 0.30 10.59
C ILE A 72 -0.32 0.24 10.01
N GLU A 73 0.56 1.14 10.44
CA GLU A 73 2.01 1.09 10.23
C GLU A 73 2.69 0.33 11.37
#